data_AF-A0A352RTE1-F1
#
_entry.id   AF-A0A352RTE1-F1
#
_cell.length_a   1.000
_cell.length_b   1.000
_cell.length_c   1.000
_cell.angle_alpha   90.00
_cell.angle_beta   90.00
_cell.angle_gamma   90.00
#
_symmetry.space_group_name_H-M   'P 1'
#
loop_
_entity.id
_entity.type
_entity.pdbx_description
1 polymer ?
#
loop_
_entity_poly.entity_id
_entity_poly.type
_entity_poly.pdbx_seq_one_letter_code
_entity_poly.pdbx_strand_id
1 'polypeptide(L)'
;MTGNAPGRKPLNLAATQGGASGRQEKLPAALLFTDSLPDDLVEVGYVGAAYGIRGWIKVQPHADDASALLHARRWWLLRAPPAGVVSAPAQSAEAVSIKISQSREHSGTVVAQPAGVSDRGVAEMLKGRRVWVRRADFPAAEEGEFYWVDLIGCAVVNEQGESLGEVTGLIDNGAHQILQVAYELPDGKAAERLIPFVDAFLRTVDTPARRIVVDWGLDY
;
A
#
# COMPACT_ATOMS: atom_id res chain seq x y z
N MET A 1 45.01 -49.68 -38.60
CA MET A 1 45.63 -48.90 -37.51
C MET A 1 45.08 -47.48 -37.62
N THR A 2 43.93 -47.20 -36.98
CA THR A 2 43.83 -46.38 -35.74
C THR A 2 44.40 -44.97 -35.98
N GLY A 3 43.66 -43.87 -36.17
CA GLY A 3 42.43 -43.43 -35.52
C GLY A 3 42.78 -42.45 -34.39
N ASN A 4 42.73 -41.14 -34.61
CA ASN A 4 42.25 -40.15 -33.61
C ASN A 4 42.17 -38.73 -34.20
N ALA A 5 40.97 -38.15 -34.20
CA ALA A 5 40.74 -36.71 -34.30
C ALA A 5 40.78 -36.11 -32.87
N PRO A 6 41.19 -34.85 -32.67
CA PRO A 6 41.24 -34.27 -31.33
C PRO A 6 39.82 -34.05 -30.79
N GLY A 7 39.40 -34.92 -29.87
CA GLY A 7 38.18 -34.78 -29.10
C GLY A 7 38.23 -33.54 -28.23
N ARG A 8 37.24 -32.66 -28.37
CA ARG A 8 36.96 -31.61 -27.39
C ARG A 8 36.22 -32.26 -26.21
N LYS A 9 36.87 -32.33 -25.06
CA LYS A 9 36.22 -32.62 -23.76
C LYS A 9 36.59 -31.52 -22.75
N PRO A 10 35.66 -31.13 -21.87
CA PRO A 10 35.82 -29.95 -21.04
C PRO A 10 36.73 -30.24 -19.85
N LEU A 11 37.55 -29.25 -19.47
CA LEU A 11 38.26 -29.23 -18.21
C LEU A 11 37.35 -28.65 -17.13
N ASN A 12 36.99 -29.47 -16.16
CA ASN A 12 36.60 -28.99 -14.84
C ASN A 12 37.40 -29.80 -13.81
N LEU A 13 38.39 -29.17 -13.18
CA LEU A 13 38.81 -29.48 -11.81
C LEU A 13 39.77 -28.40 -11.30
N ALA A 14 39.26 -27.51 -10.47
CA ALA A 14 39.81 -27.21 -9.14
C ALA A 14 39.00 -26.08 -8.53
N ALA A 15 38.10 -26.47 -7.63
CA ALA A 15 37.52 -25.59 -6.65
C ALA A 15 38.64 -25.03 -5.77
N THR A 16 39.05 -23.79 -6.01
CA THR A 16 39.70 -23.01 -4.96
C THR A 16 38.58 -22.42 -4.13
N GLN A 17 38.44 -22.94 -2.91
CA GLN A 17 37.56 -22.39 -1.89
C GLN A 17 37.98 -20.93 -1.61
N GLY A 18 37.30 -19.99 -2.25
CA GLY A 18 37.22 -18.61 -1.84
C GLY A 18 35.94 -18.44 -1.03
N GLY A 19 36.04 -18.66 0.28
CA GLY A 19 34.98 -18.36 1.22
C GLY A 19 34.66 -16.88 1.19
N ALA A 20 33.57 -16.52 0.54
CA ALA A 20 32.78 -15.36 0.89
C ALA A 20 31.35 -15.87 1.06
N SER A 21 31.06 -16.30 2.28
CA SER A 21 29.71 -16.58 2.77
C SER A 21 28.82 -15.38 2.47
N GLY A 22 28.11 -15.41 1.34
CA GLY A 22 26.91 -14.62 1.15
C GLY A 22 25.90 -15.11 2.18
N ARG A 23 25.96 -14.56 3.40
CA ARG A 23 24.84 -14.67 4.34
C ARG A 23 23.66 -14.09 3.60
N GLN A 24 22.72 -14.95 3.21
CA GLN A 24 21.33 -14.52 3.13
C GLN A 24 20.97 -14.09 4.54
N GLU A 25 21.22 -12.81 4.86
CA GLU A 25 20.75 -12.24 6.11
C GLU A 25 19.23 -12.34 6.03
N LYS A 26 18.69 -13.25 6.85
CA LYS A 26 17.25 -13.36 7.05
C LYS A 26 16.85 -12.20 7.93
N LEU A 27 15.70 -11.60 7.63
CA LEU A 27 15.13 -10.59 8.51
C LEU A 27 15.06 -11.14 9.94
N PRO A 28 15.36 -10.33 10.96
CA PRO A 28 15.29 -10.77 12.35
C PRO A 28 13.93 -11.42 12.61
N ALA A 29 13.92 -12.63 13.19
CA ALA A 29 12.69 -13.38 13.43
C ALA A 29 11.68 -12.58 14.28
N ALA A 30 12.15 -11.67 15.13
CA ALA A 30 11.32 -10.76 15.91
C ALA A 30 10.50 -9.76 15.08
N LEU A 31 10.86 -9.53 13.82
CA LEU A 31 10.12 -8.68 12.89
C LEU A 31 9.15 -9.47 12.01
N LEU A 32 9.28 -10.80 11.96
CA LEU A 32 8.41 -11.64 11.14
C LEU A 32 7.03 -11.74 11.75
N PHE A 33 6.03 -11.57 10.91
CA PHE A 33 4.64 -11.75 11.29
C PHE A 33 4.27 -13.22 11.08
N THR A 34 3.76 -13.87 12.13
CA THR A 34 3.44 -15.31 12.13
C THR A 34 1.94 -15.59 12.27
N ASP A 35 1.14 -14.55 12.44
CA ASP A 35 -0.31 -14.63 12.64
C ASP A 35 -1.09 -14.25 11.36
N SER A 36 -2.42 -14.25 11.41
CA SER A 36 -3.25 -13.70 10.33
C SER A 36 -3.16 -12.17 10.28
N LEU A 37 -3.01 -11.59 9.08
CA LEU A 37 -2.91 -10.14 8.91
C LEU A 37 -4.23 -9.47 9.32
N PRO A 38 -4.21 -8.24 9.87
CA PRO A 38 -5.44 -7.49 10.10
C PRO A 38 -6.21 -7.28 8.80
N ASP A 39 -7.54 -7.36 8.87
CA ASP A 39 -8.43 -7.24 7.71
C ASP A 39 -8.60 -5.78 7.24
N ASP A 40 -8.23 -4.80 8.08
CA ASP A 40 -8.39 -3.37 7.84
C ASP A 40 -7.09 -2.65 7.42
N LEU A 41 -6.12 -3.40 6.87
CA LEU A 41 -4.86 -2.82 6.40
C LEU A 41 -5.05 -1.99 5.12
N VAL A 42 -4.49 -0.77 5.14
CA VAL A 42 -4.44 0.16 4.02
C VAL A 42 -3.00 0.42 3.62
N GLU A 43 -2.69 0.30 2.33
CA GLU A 43 -1.36 0.65 1.79
C GLU A 43 -1.21 2.17 1.75
N VAL A 44 -0.16 2.69 2.40
CA VAL A 44 0.07 4.14 2.56
C VAL A 44 1.41 4.60 1.97
N GLY A 45 2.20 3.68 1.44
CA GLY A 45 3.49 4.02 0.83
C GLY A 45 4.40 2.83 0.62
N TYR A 46 5.68 3.10 0.39
CA TYR A 46 6.70 2.07 0.23
C TYR A 46 8.07 2.49 0.78
N VAL A 47 8.85 1.52 1.23
CA VAL A 47 10.22 1.75 1.73
C VAL A 47 11.15 1.98 0.54
N GLY A 48 11.68 3.19 0.41
CA GLY A 48 12.57 3.58 -0.69
C GLY A 48 14.03 3.24 -0.45
N ALA A 49 14.55 3.44 0.76
CA ALA A 49 15.96 3.20 1.11
C ALA A 49 16.22 3.20 2.63
N ALA A 50 17.39 2.74 3.06
CA ALA A 50 17.86 3.00 4.42
C ALA A 50 18.33 4.45 4.59
N TYR A 51 18.01 5.03 5.73
CA TYR A 51 18.39 6.39 6.12
C TYR A 51 19.47 6.36 7.21
N GLY A 52 20.63 6.97 6.94
CA GLY A 52 21.76 6.97 7.89
C GLY A 52 22.28 5.56 8.22
N ILE A 53 22.94 5.44 9.39
CA ILE A 53 23.58 4.19 9.85
C ILE A 53 22.86 3.53 11.04
N ARG A 54 21.91 4.22 11.67
CA ARG A 54 21.22 3.78 12.90
C ARG A 54 19.93 3.00 12.63
N GLY A 55 19.84 2.34 11.48
CA GLY A 55 18.68 1.51 11.12
C GLY A 55 17.40 2.26 10.77
N TRP A 56 17.46 3.56 10.46
CA TRP A 56 16.29 4.29 9.99
C TRP A 56 15.96 3.90 8.54
N ILE A 57 14.69 4.03 8.18
CA ILE A 57 14.18 3.80 6.83
C ILE A 57 13.55 5.07 6.27
N LYS A 58 13.70 5.29 4.96
CA LYS A 58 13.03 6.34 4.19
C LYS A 58 11.84 5.72 3.46
N VAL A 59 10.66 6.27 3.67
CA VAL A 59 9.39 5.82 3.10
C VAL A 59 8.83 6.91 2.21
N GLN A 60 8.50 6.53 0.97
CA GLN A 60 7.72 7.39 0.10
C GLN A 60 6.24 7.19 0.44
N PRO A 61 5.54 8.21 0.95
CA PRO A 61 4.10 8.14 1.15
C PRO A 61 3.37 8.15 -0.20
N HIS A 62 2.17 7.55 -0.22
CA HIS A 62 1.24 7.67 -1.35
C HIS A 62 0.40 8.95 -1.25
N ALA A 63 0.04 9.35 -0.03
CA ALA A 63 -0.65 10.61 0.25
C ALA A 63 0.35 11.74 0.52
N ASP A 64 0.00 12.97 0.13
CA ASP A 64 0.92 14.12 0.24
C ASP A 64 1.25 14.51 1.68
N ASP A 65 0.29 14.36 2.60
CA ASP A 65 0.42 14.74 4.02
C ASP A 65 1.14 13.70 4.89
N ALA A 66 1.35 12.49 4.34
CA ALA A 66 1.87 11.31 5.02
C ALA A 66 1.25 11.03 6.41
N SER A 67 0.03 11.51 6.69
CA SER A 67 -0.53 11.64 8.04
C SER A 67 -0.66 10.29 8.73
N ALA A 68 -1.10 9.27 7.98
CA ALA A 68 -1.21 7.88 8.43
C ALA A 68 0.14 7.27 8.84
N LEU A 69 1.22 7.54 8.10
CA LEU A 69 2.56 7.06 8.46
C LEU A 69 3.07 7.74 9.74
N LEU A 70 2.82 9.04 9.88
CA LEU A 70 3.28 9.81 11.03
C LEU A 70 2.53 9.44 12.32
N HIS A 71 1.24 9.13 12.23
CA HIS A 71 0.41 8.74 13.39
C HIS A 71 0.59 7.28 13.79
N ALA A 72 0.62 6.35 12.83
CA ALA A 72 0.62 4.93 13.13
C ALA A 72 1.93 4.50 13.81
N ARG A 73 1.80 3.89 14.99
CA ARG A 73 2.94 3.35 15.77
C ARG A 73 3.34 1.93 15.37
N ARG A 74 2.55 1.28 14.51
CA ARG A 74 2.83 -0.06 13.99
C ARG A 74 2.55 -0.09 12.51
N TRP A 75 3.52 -0.57 11.75
CA TRP A 75 3.40 -0.75 10.30
C TRP A 75 3.57 -2.23 9.95
N TRP A 76 2.92 -2.65 8.88
CA TRP A 76 3.07 -3.95 8.25
C TRP A 76 3.77 -3.75 6.91
N LEU A 77 4.91 -4.42 6.75
CA LEU A 77 5.74 -4.34 5.56
C LEU A 77 5.59 -5.62 4.75
N LEU A 78 4.94 -5.51 3.60
CA LEU A 78 4.71 -6.63 2.69
C LEU A 78 5.58 -6.47 1.45
N ARG A 79 6.05 -7.58 0.87
CA ARG A 79 6.68 -7.48 -0.45
C ARG A 79 5.62 -7.10 -1.47
N ALA A 80 6.00 -6.24 -2.42
CA ALA A 80 5.14 -6.00 -3.57
C ALA A 80 4.92 -7.35 -4.30
N PRO A 81 3.67 -7.67 -4.69
CA PRO A 81 3.44 -8.85 -5.52
C PRO A 81 4.25 -8.74 -6.82
N PRO A 82 4.69 -9.87 -7.41
CA PRO A 82 5.27 -9.86 -8.75
C PRO A 82 4.33 -9.12 -9.71
N ALA A 83 4.90 -8.35 -10.65
CA ALA A 83 4.11 -7.61 -11.62
C ALA A 83 3.07 -8.51 -12.31
N GLY A 84 1.79 -8.11 -12.27
CA GLY A 84 0.68 -8.85 -12.87
C GLY A 84 -0.22 -9.62 -11.91
N VAL A 85 0.04 -9.60 -10.59
CA VAL A 85 -0.84 -10.22 -9.58
C VAL A 85 -1.46 -9.13 -8.69
N VAL A 86 -2.77 -8.92 -8.84
CA VAL A 86 -3.59 -8.15 -7.90
C VAL A 86 -4.22 -9.16 -6.96
N SER A 87 -3.69 -9.29 -5.75
CA SER A 87 -4.32 -10.13 -4.72
C SER A 87 -4.24 -9.41 -3.39
N ALA A 88 -5.35 -9.41 -2.66
CA ALA A 88 -5.40 -8.97 -1.28
C ALA A 88 -4.33 -9.70 -0.45
N PRO A 89 -3.77 -9.07 0.60
CA PRO A 89 -2.70 -9.64 1.41
C PRO A 89 -3.21 -10.73 2.34
N ALA A 90 -3.90 -11.74 1.83
CA ALA A 90 -4.56 -12.75 2.66
C ALA A 90 -3.53 -13.70 3.30
N GLN A 91 -2.38 -13.97 2.67
CA GLN A 91 -1.37 -14.87 3.20
C GLN A 91 0.03 -14.51 2.69
N SER A 92 0.66 -13.47 3.23
CA SER A 92 2.09 -13.28 2.99
C SER A 92 2.89 -13.85 4.17
N ALA A 93 3.42 -15.07 4.00
CA ALA A 93 4.39 -15.68 4.92
C ALA A 93 5.67 -14.82 5.14
N GLU A 94 5.79 -13.72 4.40
CA GLU A 94 6.89 -12.77 4.46
C GLU A 94 6.49 -11.37 4.96
N ALA A 95 5.26 -11.20 5.48
CA ALA A 95 4.86 -9.98 6.16
C ALA A 95 5.77 -9.73 7.35
N VAL A 96 6.12 -8.46 7.53
CA VAL A 96 6.94 -7.99 8.64
C VAL A 96 6.14 -6.97 9.41
N SER A 97 5.92 -7.19 10.70
CA SER A 97 5.31 -6.17 11.56
C SER A 97 6.42 -5.43 12.30
N ILE A 98 6.45 -4.11 12.14
CA ILE A 98 7.41 -3.25 12.85
C ILE A 98 6.68 -2.26 13.73
N LYS A 99 7.17 -2.10 14.95
CA LYS A 99 6.81 -0.96 15.79
C LYS A 99 7.67 0.22 15.38
N ILE A 100 7.08 1.41 15.25
CA ILE A 100 7.79 2.64 14.92
C ILE A 100 8.04 3.42 16.22
N SER A 101 9.32 3.57 16.57
CA SER A 101 9.73 4.35 17.74
C SER A 101 9.63 5.85 17.47
N GLN A 102 10.07 6.27 16.29
CA GLN A 102 10.06 7.66 15.84
C GLN A 102 9.78 7.72 14.35
N SER A 103 9.03 8.73 13.92
CA SER A 103 8.77 9.06 12.52
C SER A 103 8.73 10.58 12.38
N ARG A 104 9.19 11.09 11.24
CA ARG A 104 9.11 12.50 10.89
C ARG A 104 9.22 12.70 9.39
N GLU A 105 8.72 13.81 8.90
CA GLU A 105 8.91 14.21 7.52
C GLU A 105 10.35 14.64 7.24
N HIS A 106 10.80 14.37 6.02
CA HIS A 106 12.08 14.76 5.50
C HIS A 106 12.04 14.83 3.97
N SER A 107 12.02 16.04 3.42
CA SER A 107 12.11 16.29 1.97
C SER A 107 11.06 15.53 1.15
N GLY A 108 9.78 15.66 1.49
CA GLY A 108 8.66 15.02 0.77
C GLY A 108 8.55 13.51 1.00
N THR A 109 9.23 12.98 2.02
CA THR A 109 9.18 11.57 2.43
C THR A 109 9.09 11.46 3.94
N VAL A 110 8.78 10.28 4.47
CA VAL A 110 8.84 10.01 5.91
C VAL A 110 10.11 9.23 6.23
N VAL A 111 10.88 9.69 7.21
CA VAL A 111 11.94 8.88 7.83
C VAL A 111 11.43 8.31 9.14
N ALA A 112 11.58 7.00 9.31
CA ALA A 112 11.11 6.29 10.49
C ALA A 112 12.18 5.38 11.08
N GLN A 113 12.12 5.19 12.39
CA GLN A 113 12.98 4.28 13.14
C GLN A 113 12.17 3.08 13.62
N PRO A 114 12.32 1.91 12.97
CA PRO A 114 11.74 0.68 13.47
C PRO A 114 12.40 0.28 14.80
N ALA A 115 11.60 -0.10 15.79
CA ALA A 115 12.08 -0.63 17.04
C ALA A 115 12.85 -1.94 16.80
N GLY A 116 14.04 -2.07 17.39
CA GLY A 116 14.90 -3.25 17.22
C GLY A 116 15.73 -3.26 15.93
N VAL A 117 15.62 -2.25 15.07
CA VAL A 117 16.48 -2.08 13.90
C VAL A 117 17.48 -0.96 14.19
N SER A 118 18.72 -1.34 14.51
CA SER A 118 19.78 -0.42 14.91
C SER A 118 20.91 -0.28 13.89
N ASP A 119 20.93 -1.12 12.85
CA ASP A 119 21.96 -1.14 11.82
C ASP A 119 21.38 -0.88 10.42
N ARG A 120 22.22 -0.34 9.55
CA ARG A 120 21.84 -0.03 8.16
C ARG A 120 21.52 -1.28 7.34
N GLY A 121 22.17 -2.42 7.61
CA GLY A 121 22.00 -3.64 6.83
C GLY A 121 20.57 -4.13 6.87
N VAL A 122 20.01 -4.25 8.08
CA VAL A 122 18.60 -4.64 8.27
C VAL A 122 17.64 -3.62 7.65
N ALA A 123 17.94 -2.32 7.75
CA ALA A 123 17.12 -1.28 7.11
C ALA A 123 17.11 -1.39 5.57
N GLU A 124 18.24 -1.73 4.94
CA GLU A 124 18.30 -1.96 3.48
C GLU A 124 17.50 -3.19 3.05
N MET A 125 17.42 -4.22 3.89
CA MET A 125 16.61 -5.41 3.61
C MET A 125 15.09 -5.13 3.59
N LEU A 126 14.67 -3.99 4.15
CA LEU A 126 13.27 -3.55 4.11
C LEU A 126 12.92 -2.80 2.82
N LYS A 127 13.92 -2.40 2.03
CA LYS A 127 13.72 -1.66 0.77
C LYS A 127 12.80 -2.40 -0.19
N GLY A 128 11.93 -1.63 -0.85
CA GLY A 128 10.98 -2.12 -1.85
C GLY A 128 9.69 -2.72 -1.26
N ARG A 129 9.61 -2.91 0.05
CA ARG A 129 8.38 -3.35 0.71
C ARG A 129 7.33 -2.24 0.72
N ARG A 130 6.07 -2.62 0.53
CA ARG A 130 4.90 -1.76 0.72
C ARG A 130 4.61 -1.61 2.20
N VAL A 131 4.27 -0.39 2.60
CA VAL A 131 3.94 -0.02 3.97
C VAL A 131 2.43 0.00 4.10
N TRP A 132 1.93 -0.82 5.00
CA TRP A 132 0.52 -0.94 5.34
C TRP A 132 0.32 -0.54 6.79
N VAL A 133 -0.78 0.14 7.06
CA VAL A 133 -1.20 0.55 8.40
C VAL A 133 -2.67 0.21 8.56
N ARG A 134 -3.12 -0.09 9.78
CA ARG A 134 -4.53 -0.35 10.02
C ARG A 134 -5.31 0.94 9.85
N ARG A 135 -6.50 0.85 9.26
CA ARG A 135 -7.40 2.00 9.13
C ARG A 135 -7.72 2.60 10.49
N ALA A 136 -7.86 1.78 11.54
CA ALA A 136 -8.10 2.24 12.91
C ALA A 136 -6.95 3.08 13.51
N ASP A 137 -5.74 3.02 12.95
CA ASP A 137 -4.57 3.76 13.43
C ASP A 137 -4.35 5.11 12.68
N PHE A 138 -5.25 5.48 11.76
CA PHE A 138 -5.22 6.78 11.07
C PHE A 138 -5.63 7.91 12.03
N PRO A 139 -5.17 9.16 11.78
CA PRO A 139 -5.71 10.30 12.51
C PRO A 139 -7.22 10.41 12.31
N ALA A 140 -7.93 10.93 13.31
CA ALA A 140 -9.32 11.33 13.10
C ALA A 140 -9.36 12.44 12.05
N ALA A 141 -10.26 12.31 11.08
CA ALA A 141 -10.51 13.38 10.13
C ALA A 141 -11.25 14.53 10.83
N GLU A 142 -11.05 15.76 10.35
CA GLU A 142 -11.81 16.91 10.84
C GLU A 142 -13.27 16.84 10.35
N GLU A 143 -14.14 17.70 10.89
CA GLU A 143 -15.54 17.75 10.47
C GLU A 143 -15.64 18.13 8.98
N GLY A 144 -16.28 17.28 8.18
CA GLY A 144 -16.37 17.46 6.74
C GLY A 144 -15.19 16.88 5.93
N GLU A 145 -14.16 16.36 6.59
CA GLU A 145 -13.06 15.67 5.93
C GLU A 145 -13.25 14.15 5.94
N PHE A 146 -12.88 13.50 4.84
CA PHE A 146 -13.02 12.05 4.68
C PHE A 146 -11.77 11.48 4.01
N TYR A 147 -11.30 10.33 4.50
CA TYR A 147 -10.26 9.61 3.79
C TYR A 147 -10.85 8.90 2.58
N TRP A 148 -10.17 8.99 1.44
CA TRP A 148 -10.59 8.36 0.19
C TRP A 148 -10.85 6.86 0.33
N VAL A 149 -10.05 6.17 1.17
CA VAL A 149 -10.23 4.74 1.46
C VAL A 149 -11.55 4.41 2.13
N ASP A 150 -12.15 5.35 2.85
CA ASP A 150 -13.47 5.17 3.47
C ASP A 150 -14.61 5.41 2.49
N LEU A 151 -14.37 6.23 1.47
CA LEU A 151 -15.36 6.57 0.45
C LEU A 151 -15.45 5.46 -0.61
N ILE A 152 -14.33 4.83 -0.96
CA ILE A 152 -14.30 3.71 -1.91
C ILE A 152 -15.16 2.56 -1.36
N GLY A 153 -16.05 2.06 -2.22
CA GLY A 153 -17.05 1.05 -1.92
C GLY A 153 -18.25 1.57 -1.11
N CYS A 154 -18.44 2.88 -1.00
CA CYS A 154 -19.71 3.43 -0.53
C CYS A 154 -20.76 3.35 -1.64
N ALA A 155 -21.99 2.96 -1.27
CA ALA A 155 -23.15 3.09 -2.14
C ALA A 155 -23.54 4.57 -2.26
N VAL A 156 -23.72 5.05 -3.49
CA VAL A 156 -24.14 6.42 -3.77
C VAL A 156 -25.61 6.41 -4.15
N VAL A 157 -26.41 7.23 -3.48
CA VAL A 157 -27.85 7.37 -3.72
C VAL A 157 -28.24 8.83 -3.85
N ASN A 158 -29.33 9.12 -4.55
CA ASN A 158 -29.89 10.45 -4.58
C ASN A 158 -30.86 10.73 -3.43
N GLU A 159 -31.37 11.96 -3.34
CA GLU A 159 -32.34 12.39 -2.32
C GLU A 159 -33.67 11.62 -2.38
N GLN A 160 -34.00 11.04 -3.54
CA GLN A 160 -35.18 10.20 -3.75
C GLN A 160 -34.94 8.74 -3.33
N GLY A 161 -33.71 8.39 -2.94
CA GLY A 161 -33.30 7.04 -2.55
C GLY A 161 -32.96 6.13 -3.73
N GLU A 162 -32.85 6.67 -4.94
CA GLU A 162 -32.46 5.93 -6.13
C GLU A 162 -30.95 5.66 -6.11
N SER A 163 -30.57 4.45 -6.52
CA SER A 163 -29.17 4.03 -6.55
C SER A 163 -28.46 4.62 -7.76
N LEU A 164 -27.39 5.37 -7.51
CA LEU A 164 -26.51 5.93 -8.54
C LEU A 164 -25.30 5.05 -8.82
N GLY A 165 -24.99 4.11 -7.94
CA GLY A 165 -23.91 3.13 -8.08
C GLY A 165 -23.04 3.01 -6.83
N GLU A 166 -21.82 2.57 -7.01
CA GLU A 166 -20.81 2.39 -5.95
C GLU A 166 -19.54 3.17 -6.28
N VAL A 167 -18.94 3.82 -5.27
CA VAL A 167 -17.69 4.55 -5.46
C VAL A 167 -16.55 3.57 -5.74
N THR A 168 -15.93 3.67 -6.91
CA THR A 168 -14.77 2.85 -7.29
C THR A 168 -13.44 3.58 -7.17
N GLY A 169 -13.48 4.91 -7.10
CA GLY A 169 -12.28 5.73 -7.04
C GLY A 169 -12.59 7.21 -6.83
N LEU A 170 -11.52 7.99 -6.70
CA LEU A 170 -11.58 9.44 -6.63
C LEU A 170 -10.53 10.04 -7.57
N ILE A 171 -10.89 11.15 -8.21
CA ILE A 171 -10.00 11.95 -9.05
C ILE A 171 -9.80 13.28 -8.34
N ASP A 172 -8.55 13.72 -8.23
CA ASP A 172 -8.24 15.12 -7.95
C ASP A 172 -7.88 15.82 -9.26
N ASN A 173 -8.71 16.78 -9.69
CA ASN A 173 -8.46 17.57 -10.90
C ASN A 173 -7.76 18.91 -10.61
N GLY A 174 -7.32 19.14 -9.37
CA GLY A 174 -6.67 20.36 -8.90
C GLY A 174 -7.62 21.47 -8.47
N ALA A 175 -8.90 21.41 -8.82
CA ALA A 175 -9.93 22.34 -8.35
C ALA A 175 -10.82 21.71 -7.27
N HIS A 176 -11.34 20.51 -7.56
CA HIS A 176 -12.21 19.77 -6.66
C HIS A 176 -11.93 18.27 -6.80
N GLN A 177 -12.23 17.53 -5.74
CA GLN A 177 -12.26 16.07 -5.79
C GLN A 177 -13.53 15.62 -6.53
N ILE A 178 -13.43 14.53 -7.29
CA ILE A 178 -14.52 13.95 -8.06
C ILE A 178 -14.63 12.47 -7.70
N LEU A 179 -15.83 12.04 -7.28
CA LEU A 179 -16.15 10.63 -7.10
C LEU A 179 -16.31 9.94 -8.45
N GLN A 180 -15.62 8.82 -8.62
CA GLN A 180 -15.89 7.86 -9.68
C GLN A 180 -16.90 6.85 -9.15
N VAL A 181 -18.10 6.85 -9.74
CA VAL A 181 -19.22 5.99 -9.32
C VAL A 181 -19.54 5.02 -10.44
N ALA A 182 -19.26 3.74 -10.22
CA ALA A 182 -19.58 2.68 -11.17
C ALA A 182 -21.02 2.21 -10.98
N TYR A 183 -21.70 1.96 -12.09
CA TYR A 183 -23.05 1.42 -12.12
C TYR A 183 -23.25 0.54 -13.36
N GLU A 184 -24.31 -0.27 -13.34
CA GLU A 184 -24.68 -1.11 -14.48
C GLU A 184 -25.87 -0.50 -15.22
N LEU A 185 -25.77 -0.44 -16.55
CA LEU A 185 -26.87 -0.10 -17.42
C LEU A 185 -27.88 -1.25 -17.50
N PRO A 186 -29.13 -1.00 -17.92
CA PRO A 186 -30.14 -2.06 -18.07
C PRO A 186 -29.74 -3.19 -19.03
N ASP A 187 -28.78 -2.95 -19.92
CA ASP A 187 -28.23 -3.95 -20.85
C ASP A 187 -27.02 -4.72 -20.28
N GLY A 188 -26.70 -4.52 -18.99
CA GLY A 188 -25.61 -5.18 -18.26
C GLY A 188 -24.22 -4.61 -18.54
N LYS A 189 -24.11 -3.49 -19.26
CA LYS A 189 -22.81 -2.83 -19.47
C LYS A 189 -22.44 -1.98 -18.25
N ALA A 190 -21.17 -2.05 -17.86
CA ALA A 190 -20.62 -1.15 -16.87
C ALA A 190 -20.54 0.28 -17.44
N ALA A 191 -20.97 1.23 -16.63
CA ALA A 191 -20.88 2.65 -16.89
C ALA A 191 -20.35 3.36 -15.64
N GLU A 192 -19.91 4.60 -15.82
CA GLU A 192 -19.31 5.41 -14.76
C GLU A 192 -19.96 6.80 -14.75
N ARG A 193 -20.20 7.32 -13.55
CA ARG A 193 -20.57 8.72 -13.30
C ARG A 193 -19.45 9.41 -12.54
N LEU A 194 -19.24 10.67 -12.90
CA LEU A 194 -18.28 11.56 -12.25
C LEU A 194 -19.05 12.61 -11.46
N ILE A 195 -19.06 12.47 -10.14
CA ILE A 195 -19.83 13.35 -9.26
C ILE A 195 -18.85 14.23 -8.48
N PRO A 196 -18.90 15.57 -8.61
CA PRO A 196 -18.06 16.46 -7.83
C PRO A 196 -18.31 16.30 -6.32
N PHE A 197 -17.23 16.07 -5.56
CA PHE A 197 -17.27 15.92 -4.10
C PHE A 197 -17.24 17.32 -3.45
N VAL A 198 -18.37 18.04 -3.57
CA VAL A 198 -18.55 19.40 -3.03
C VAL A 198 -19.91 19.54 -2.36
N ASP A 199 -20.02 20.41 -1.36
CA ASP A 199 -21.24 20.62 -0.55
C ASP A 199 -22.50 20.96 -1.37
N ALA A 200 -22.33 21.52 -2.57
CA ALA A 200 -23.46 21.81 -3.46
C ALA A 200 -24.22 20.53 -3.85
N PHE A 201 -23.50 19.41 -4.06
CA PHE A 201 -24.06 18.13 -4.46
C PHE A 201 -24.05 17.10 -3.34
N LEU A 202 -23.21 17.24 -2.31
CA LEU A 202 -23.17 16.32 -1.17
C LEU A 202 -24.21 16.72 -0.12
N ARG A 203 -25.06 15.76 0.28
CA ARG A 203 -26.03 15.94 1.36
C ARG A 203 -25.59 15.28 2.64
N THR A 204 -25.12 14.04 2.55
CA THR A 204 -24.69 13.28 3.72
C THR A 204 -23.66 12.23 3.32
N VAL A 205 -22.63 12.06 4.15
CA VAL A 205 -21.62 11.01 4.00
C VAL A 205 -21.61 10.21 5.30
N ASP A 206 -22.06 8.97 5.24
CA ASP A 206 -22.07 8.03 6.35
C ASP A 206 -21.09 6.90 6.04
N THR A 207 -19.83 7.06 6.47
CA THR A 207 -18.78 6.06 6.26
C THR A 207 -19.02 4.76 7.04
N PRO A 208 -19.55 4.76 8.30
CA PRO A 208 -19.96 3.51 8.96
C PRO A 208 -21.02 2.71 8.20
N ALA A 209 -22.03 3.38 7.64
CA ALA A 209 -23.08 2.73 6.84
C ALA A 209 -22.67 2.50 5.38
N ARG A 210 -21.46 2.93 4.99
CA ARG A 210 -20.94 2.93 3.60
C ARG A 210 -21.93 3.55 2.62
N ARG A 211 -22.48 4.71 2.95
CA ARG A 211 -23.54 5.36 2.17
C ARG A 211 -23.26 6.84 1.99
N ILE A 212 -23.39 7.31 0.75
CA ILE A 212 -23.28 8.72 0.37
C ILE A 212 -24.60 9.16 -0.28
N VAL A 213 -25.18 10.25 0.20
CA VAL A 213 -26.39 10.87 -0.36
C VAL A 213 -25.99 12.12 -1.12
N VAL A 214 -26.38 12.20 -2.39
CA VAL A 214 -26.09 13.35 -3.26
C VAL A 214 -27.36 13.93 -3.88
N ASP A 215 -27.32 15.20 -4.23
CA ASP A 215 -28.28 15.85 -5.13
C ASP A 215 -27.80 15.65 -6.57
N TRP A 216 -28.12 14.49 -7.14
CA TRP A 216 -27.71 14.11 -8.49
C TRP A 216 -28.78 13.24 -9.15
N GLY A 217 -29.14 13.56 -10.41
CA GLY A 217 -30.14 12.82 -11.18
C GLY A 217 -29.58 11.57 -11.87
N LEU A 218 -30.45 10.61 -12.18
CA LEU A 218 -30.07 9.40 -12.94
C LEU A 218 -29.67 9.69 -14.40
N ASP A 219 -30.18 10.80 -14.95
CA ASP A 219 -30.04 11.21 -16.35
C ASP A 219 -28.71 11.93 -16.67
N TYR A 220 -27.89 12.18 -15.64
CA TYR A 220 -26.58 12.83 -15.74
C TYR A 220 -25.43 11.82 -15.92
#